data_AF-A0A9D1I896-F1
#
_entry.id   AF-A0A9D1I896-F1
#
_cell.length_a   1.000
_cell.length_b   1.000
_cell.length_c   1.000
_cell.angle_alpha   90.00
_cell.angle_beta   90.00
_cell.angle_gamma   90.00
#
_symmetry.space_group_name_H-M   'P 1'
#
loop_
_entity.id
_entity.type
_entity.pdbx_description
1 polymer ?
#
loop_
_entity_poly.entity_id
_entity_poly.type
_entity_poly.pdbx_seq_one_letter_code
_entity_poly.pdbx_strand_id
1 'polypeptide(L)'
;MEKIKALWLKYKQFILFCCVGVSNTVVALIVSWILLRLWGLFDFELVLFGFNLAAGTSSILGDIAGAVNSYLLNSKFVFDGRNRRTGPKFIAAFVIYAIMSALLVMLVNRVFSVPEDYCKLIVTPVMLIVNFLMNKFWVFKKESS
;
A
#
# COMPACT_ATOMS: atom_id res chain seq x y z
N MET A 1 -28.51 14.56 -14.70
CA MET A 1 -27.92 14.43 -13.36
C MET A 1 -27.96 13.00 -12.79
N GLU A 2 -29.01 12.21 -13.07
CA GLU A 2 -29.12 10.83 -12.54
C GLU A 2 -28.01 9.87 -12.97
N LYS A 3 -27.59 9.91 -14.25
CA LYS A 3 -26.48 9.07 -14.76
C LYS A 3 -25.16 9.32 -14.02
N ILE A 4 -24.87 10.56 -13.64
CA ILE A 4 -23.65 10.92 -12.89
C ILE A 4 -23.70 10.36 -11.46
N LYS A 5 -24.87 10.45 -10.80
CA LYS A 5 -25.07 9.84 -9.46
C LYS A 5 -24.91 8.33 -9.50
N ALA A 6 -25.45 7.66 -10.53
CA ALA A 6 -25.32 6.22 -10.70
C ALA A 6 -23.87 5.78 -10.91
N LEU A 7 -23.11 6.49 -11.75
CA LEU A 7 -21.68 6.25 -11.95
C LEU A 7 -20.88 6.47 -10.66
N TRP A 8 -21.18 7.54 -9.92
CA TRP A 8 -20.53 7.81 -8.64
C TRP A 8 -20.77 6.68 -7.65
N LEU A 9 -22.01 6.24 -7.44
CA LEU A 9 -22.33 5.11 -6.55
C LEU A 9 -21.59 3.81 -6.94
N LYS A 10 -21.44 3.54 -8.24
CA LYS A 10 -20.75 2.35 -8.75
C LYS A 10 -19.24 2.37 -8.49
N TYR A 11 -18.58 3.50 -8.71
CA TYR A 11 -17.11 3.62 -8.65
C TYR A 11 -16.57 4.28 -7.38
N LYS A 12 -17.44 4.83 -6.51
CA LYS A 12 -17.06 5.54 -5.27
C LYS A 12 -16.03 4.78 -4.44
N GLN A 13 -16.24 3.47 -4.23
CA GLN A 13 -15.33 2.66 -3.43
C GLN A 13 -13.93 2.57 -4.04
N PHE A 14 -13.83 2.41 -5.36
CA PHE A 14 -12.55 2.35 -6.06
C PHE A 14 -11.83 3.70 -6.02
N ILE A 15 -12.56 4.80 -6.29
CA ILE A 15 -12.01 6.15 -6.26
C ILE A 15 -11.49 6.50 -4.86
N LEU A 16 -12.29 6.23 -3.81
CA LEU A 16 -11.86 6.46 -2.44
C LEU A 16 -10.67 5.56 -2.06
N PHE A 17 -10.63 4.31 -2.52
CA PHE A 17 -9.47 3.43 -2.32
C PHE A 17 -8.20 4.01 -2.95
N CYS A 18 -8.27 4.53 -4.17
CA CYS A 18 -7.15 5.24 -4.80
C CYS A 18 -6.73 6.47 -4.00
N CYS A 19 -7.68 7.29 -3.52
CA CYS A 19 -7.37 8.46 -2.68
C CYS A 19 -6.68 8.05 -1.36
N VAL A 20 -7.14 6.97 -0.73
CA VAL A 20 -6.49 6.40 0.46
C VAL A 20 -5.09 5.90 0.13
N GLY A 21 -4.90 5.27 -1.04
CA GLY A 21 -3.59 4.85 -1.53
C GLY A 21 -2.60 6.02 -1.66
N VAL A 22 -3.03 7.14 -2.24
CA VAL A 22 -2.22 8.37 -2.34
C VAL A 22 -1.89 8.92 -0.95
N SER A 23 -2.89 8.99 -0.06
CA SER A 23 -2.67 9.46 1.32
C SER A 23 -1.68 8.57 2.08
N ASN A 24 -1.77 7.25 1.93
CA ASN A 24 -0.84 6.28 2.48
C ASN A 24 0.59 6.54 2.02
N THR A 25 0.82 6.74 0.72
CA THR A 25 2.14 7.05 0.17
C THR A 25 2.69 8.36 0.73
N VAL A 26 1.86 9.41 0.81
CA VAL A 26 2.28 10.69 1.40
C VAL A 26 2.70 10.52 2.85
N VAL A 27 1.92 9.79 3.66
CA VAL A 27 2.27 9.50 5.06
C VAL A 27 3.59 8.72 5.15
N ALA A 28 3.78 7.68 4.34
CA ALA A 28 5.01 6.90 4.33
C ALA A 28 6.22 7.78 4.03
N LEU A 29 6.15 8.63 2.99
CA LEU A 29 7.21 9.55 2.63
C LEU A 29 7.53 10.57 3.74
N ILE A 30 6.51 11.17 4.36
CA ILE A 30 6.68 12.14 5.44
C ILE A 30 7.37 11.47 6.64
N VAL A 31 6.89 10.30 7.05
CA VAL A 31 7.44 9.57 8.20
C VAL A 31 8.88 9.14 7.93
N SER A 32 9.16 8.57 6.76
CA SER A 32 10.53 8.20 6.39
C SER A 32 11.45 9.41 6.33
N TRP A 33 10.99 10.55 5.83
CA TRP A 33 11.79 11.78 5.77
C TRP A 33 12.09 12.35 7.16
N ILE A 34 11.10 12.38 8.07
CA ILE A 34 11.30 12.83 9.45
C ILE A 34 12.30 11.93 10.17
N LEU A 35 12.16 10.60 10.04
CA LEU A 35 13.04 9.64 10.70
C LEU A 35 14.47 9.73 10.18
N LEU A 36 14.66 9.91 8.87
CA LEU A 36 15.97 10.18 8.28
C LEU A 36 16.61 11.46 8.84
N ARG A 37 15.82 12.53 8.97
CA ARG A 37 16.29 13.80 9.54
C ARG A 37 16.71 13.64 11.00
N LEU A 38 15.93 12.90 11.79
CA LEU A 38 16.24 12.61 13.19
C LEU A 38 17.52 11.80 13.32
N TRP A 39 17.74 10.81 12.45
CA TRP A 39 18.96 10.02 12.45
C TRP A 39 20.20 10.85 12.10
N GLY A 40 20.06 11.77 11.15
CA GLY A 40 21.13 12.72 10.80
C GLY A 40 21.52 13.68 11.93
N LEU A 41 20.68 13.87 12.96
CA LEU A 41 21.04 14.67 14.15
C LEU A 41 21.96 13.93 15.12
N PHE A 42 22.08 12.61 15.01
CA PHE A 42 22.92 11.79 15.88
C PHE A 42 24.32 11.53 15.29
N ASP A 43 24.66 12.10 14.12
CA ASP A 43 25.94 11.89 13.38
C ASP A 43 26.35 10.41 13.26
N PHE A 44 25.36 9.50 13.26
CA PHE A 44 25.59 8.06 13.36
C PHE A 44 25.32 7.39 12.02
N GLU A 45 26.25 7.50 11.07
CA GLU A 45 26.16 6.79 9.79
C GLU A 45 26.60 5.32 9.95
N LEU A 46 25.66 4.46 10.36
CA LEU A 46 25.89 3.02 10.43
C LEU A 46 25.66 2.41 9.03
N VAL A 47 26.75 2.10 8.34
CA VAL A 47 26.73 1.40 7.05
C VAL A 47 27.12 -0.06 7.25
N LEU A 48 26.23 -0.99 6.91
CA LEU A 48 26.49 -2.42 6.95
C LEU A 48 26.35 -2.99 5.53
N PHE A 49 27.39 -3.67 5.02
CA PHE A 49 27.39 -4.22 3.65
C PHE A 49 27.06 -3.19 2.53
N GLY A 50 27.41 -1.91 2.73
CA GLY A 50 27.09 -0.83 1.79
C GLY A 50 25.66 -0.29 1.86
N PHE A 51 24.84 -0.79 2.80
CA PHE A 51 23.50 -0.29 3.05
C PHE A 51 23.48 0.70 4.22
N ASN A 52 22.85 1.86 3.99
CA ASN A 52 22.58 2.83 5.04
C ASN A 52 21.42 2.31 5.92
N LEU A 53 21.74 1.87 7.15
CA LEU A 53 20.74 1.28 8.05
C LEU A 53 19.69 2.30 8.51
N ALA A 54 20.05 3.58 8.56
CA ALA A 54 19.10 4.66 8.86
C ALA A 54 18.05 4.79 7.76
N ALA A 55 18.47 4.74 6.49
CA ALA A 55 17.56 4.79 5.36
C ALA A 55 16.66 3.56 5.29
N GLY A 56 17.22 2.37 5.51
CA GLY A 56 16.44 1.12 5.53
C GLY A 56 15.38 1.11 6.63
N THR A 57 15.75 1.42 7.87
CA THR A 57 14.82 1.44 9.01
C THR A 57 13.77 2.54 8.89
N SER A 58 14.16 3.73 8.42
CA SER A 58 13.22 4.84 8.18
C SER A 58 12.20 4.52 7.08
N SER A 59 12.61 3.82 6.02
CA SER A 59 11.69 3.34 4.98
C SER A 59 10.68 2.35 5.53
N ILE A 60 11.14 1.33 6.27
CA ILE A 60 10.27 0.29 6.85
C ILE A 60 9.25 0.90 7.82
N LEU A 61 9.69 1.82 8.68
CA LEU A 61 8.81 2.50 9.63
C LEU A 61 7.80 3.41 8.92
N GLY A 62 8.21 4.07 7.84
CA GLY A 62 7.30 4.83 6.97
C GLY A 62 6.24 3.94 6.33
N ASP A 63 6.64 2.80 5.77
CA ASP A 63 5.73 1.83 5.17
C ASP A 63 4.73 1.26 6.18
N ILE A 64 5.15 1.00 7.42
CA ILE A 64 4.26 0.57 8.50
C ILE A 64 3.25 1.68 8.85
N ALA A 65 3.73 2.91 9.03
CA ALA A 65 2.86 4.05 9.34
C ALA A 65 1.84 4.30 8.22
N GLY A 66 2.28 4.20 6.97
CA GLY A 66 1.42 4.19 5.81
C GLY A 66 0.38 3.06 5.89
N ALA A 67 0.81 1.81 6.05
CA ALA A 67 -0.10 0.66 6.08
C ALA A 67 -1.17 0.79 7.17
N VAL A 68 -0.80 1.33 8.34
CA VAL A 68 -1.75 1.66 9.42
C VAL A 68 -2.74 2.73 8.98
N ASN A 69 -2.27 3.83 8.36
CA ASN A 69 -3.14 4.88 7.83
C ASN A 69 -4.10 4.32 6.76
N SER A 70 -3.59 3.49 5.85
CA SER A 70 -4.37 2.81 4.82
C SER A 70 -5.46 1.94 5.44
N TYR A 71 -5.15 1.17 6.47
CA TYR A 71 -6.15 0.34 7.17
C TYR A 71 -7.23 1.19 7.85
N LEU A 72 -6.84 2.25 8.56
CA LEU A 72 -7.77 3.15 9.25
C LEU A 72 -8.70 3.84 8.26
N LEU A 73 -8.16 4.41 7.18
CA LEU A 73 -8.96 5.12 6.19
C LEU A 73 -9.82 4.18 5.34
N ASN A 74 -9.30 3.01 4.94
CA ASN A 74 -10.08 2.02 4.20
C ASN A 74 -11.25 1.48 5.04
N SER A 75 -11.01 1.21 6.32
CA SER A 75 -12.06 0.73 7.22
C SER A 75 -13.13 1.78 7.51
N LYS A 76 -12.76 3.06 7.61
CA LYS A 76 -13.65 4.17 7.99
C LYS A 76 -14.38 4.81 6.79
N PHE A 77 -13.71 4.98 5.66
CA PHE A 77 -14.23 5.76 4.53
C PHE A 77 -14.59 4.91 3.30
N VAL A 78 -13.93 3.77 3.08
CA VAL A 78 -14.09 2.99 1.84
C VAL A 78 -15.08 1.84 2.00
N PHE A 79 -14.93 1.05 3.06
CA PHE A 79 -15.68 -0.21 3.20
C PHE A 79 -16.64 -0.26 4.39
N ASP A 80 -16.55 0.69 5.33
CA ASP A 80 -17.48 0.88 6.45
C ASP A 80 -17.83 -0.45 7.16
N GLY A 81 -16.76 -1.13 7.61
CA GLY A 81 -16.79 -2.56 7.97
C GLY A 81 -15.68 -2.97 8.96
N ARG A 82 -15.37 -2.10 9.93
CA ARG A 82 -14.35 -2.37 10.94
C ARG A 82 -14.85 -3.42 11.93
N ASN A 83 -14.19 -4.58 11.97
CA ASN A 83 -14.39 -5.62 12.98
C ASN A 83 -13.01 -6.08 13.51
N ARG A 84 -12.97 -6.74 14.66
CA ARG A 84 -11.74 -7.26 15.28
C ARG A 84 -11.00 -8.26 14.38
N ARG A 85 -11.70 -8.93 13.45
CA ARG A 85 -11.14 -9.87 12.46
C ARG A 85 -10.53 -9.19 11.22
N THR A 86 -10.77 -7.90 11.01
CA THR A 86 -10.35 -7.20 9.78
C THR A 86 -8.86 -6.88 9.77
N GLY A 87 -8.25 -6.67 10.94
CA GLY A 87 -6.82 -6.34 11.07
C GLY A 87 -5.90 -7.46 10.59
N PRO A 88 -6.02 -8.70 11.12
CA PRO A 88 -5.22 -9.84 10.65
C PRO A 88 -5.40 -10.13 9.16
N LYS A 89 -6.62 -9.99 8.63
CA LYS A 89 -6.90 -10.14 7.19
C LYS A 89 -6.21 -9.07 6.35
N PHE A 90 -6.14 -7.83 6.85
CA PHE A 90 -5.44 -6.75 6.15
C PHE A 90 -3.92 -7.01 6.12
N ILE A 91 -3.32 -7.47 7.22
CA ILE A 91 -1.90 -7.85 7.23
C ILE A 91 -1.65 -8.99 6.26
N ALA A 92 -2.49 -10.03 6.27
CA ALA A 92 -2.38 -11.14 5.32
C ALA A 92 -2.50 -10.65 3.86
N ALA A 93 -3.47 -9.77 3.58
CA ALA A 93 -3.64 -9.16 2.27
C ALA A 93 -2.43 -8.32 1.86
N PHE A 94 -1.81 -7.58 2.78
CA PHE A 94 -0.59 -6.81 2.53
C PHE A 94 0.60 -7.72 2.19
N VAL A 95 0.78 -8.82 2.92
CA VAL A 95 1.83 -9.82 2.65
C VAL A 95 1.60 -10.50 1.30
N ILE A 96 0.38 -10.93 1.01
CA ILE A 96 0.02 -11.52 -0.29
C ILE A 96 0.28 -10.53 -1.42
N TYR A 97 -0.12 -9.26 -1.25
CA TYR A 97 0.16 -8.20 -2.20
C TYR A 97 1.66 -8.04 -2.46
N ALA A 98 2.48 -7.99 -1.41
CA ALA A 98 3.92 -7.82 -1.53
C ALA A 98 4.57 -8.99 -2.29
N ILE A 99 4.19 -10.23 -1.96
CA ILE A 99 4.68 -11.43 -2.63
C ILE A 99 4.24 -11.47 -4.09
N MET A 100 2.96 -11.23 -4.38
CA MET A 100 2.44 -11.22 -5.74
C MET A 100 3.11 -10.13 -6.59
N SER A 101 3.31 -8.93 -6.04
CA SER A 101 3.98 -7.84 -6.73
C SER A 101 5.43 -8.20 -7.06
N ALA A 102 6.16 -8.81 -6.12
CA ALA A 102 7.54 -9.24 -6.35
C ALA A 102 7.61 -10.30 -7.46
N LEU A 103 6.76 -11.33 -7.40
CA LEU A 103 6.71 -12.39 -8.41
C LEU A 103 6.35 -11.87 -9.80
N LEU A 104 5.39 -10.94 -9.90
CA LEU A 104 5.00 -10.33 -11.17
C LEU A 104 6.13 -9.47 -11.76
N VAL A 105 6.84 -8.69 -10.94
CA VAL A 105 8.01 -7.92 -11.41
C VAL A 105 9.10 -8.86 -11.93
N MET A 106 9.40 -9.94 -11.21
CA MET A 106 10.38 -10.95 -11.65
C MET A 106 9.96 -11.62 -12.96
N LEU A 107 8.67 -11.93 -13.13
CA LEU A 107 8.13 -12.54 -14.35
C LEU A 107 8.23 -11.58 -15.54
N VAL A 108 7.81 -10.33 -15.37
CA VAL A 108 7.86 -9.30 -16.43
C VAL A 108 9.30 -9.00 -16.84
N ASN A 109 10.21 -8.85 -15.86
CA ASN A 109 11.63 -8.67 -16.13
C ASN A 109 12.17 -9.85 -16.94
N ARG A 110 11.87 -11.09 -16.54
CA ARG A 110 12.35 -12.28 -17.26
C ARG A 110 11.82 -12.40 -18.68
N VAL A 111 10.55 -12.04 -18.93
CA VAL A 111 9.91 -12.19 -20.25
C VAL A 111 10.31 -11.06 -21.20
N PHE A 112 10.37 -9.83 -20.72
CA PHE A 112 10.58 -8.64 -21.55
C PHE A 112 12.02 -8.10 -21.50
N SER A 113 12.86 -8.58 -20.57
CA SER A 113 14.25 -8.11 -20.36
C SER A 113 14.37 -6.59 -20.18
N VAL A 114 13.35 -5.98 -19.58
CA VAL A 114 13.29 -4.54 -19.32
C VAL A 114 13.78 -4.27 -17.88
N PRO A 115 14.43 -3.11 -17.61
CA PRO A 115 14.86 -2.78 -16.25
C PRO A 115 13.69 -2.82 -15.24
N GLU A 116 14.01 -3.17 -13.99
CA GLU A 116 13.01 -3.40 -12.93
C GLU A 116 12.09 -2.20 -12.68
N ASP A 117 12.60 -0.98 -12.84
CA ASP A 117 11.83 0.24 -12.61
C ASP A 117 10.65 0.35 -13.59
N TYR A 118 10.84 -0.01 -14.85
CA TYR A 118 9.77 -0.07 -15.84
C TYR A 118 8.82 -1.24 -15.58
N CYS A 119 9.35 -2.37 -15.11
CA CYS A 119 8.51 -3.51 -14.72
C CYS A 119 7.56 -3.12 -13.57
N LYS A 120 8.05 -2.37 -12.58
CA LYS A 120 7.22 -1.83 -11.49
C LYS A 120 6.11 -0.92 -12.02
N LEU A 121 6.41 -0.04 -12.98
CA LEU A 121 5.37 0.83 -13.59
C LEU A 121 4.23 0.05 -14.24
N ILE A 122 4.51 -1.12 -14.83
CA ILE A 122 3.49 -1.98 -15.45
C ILE A 122 2.74 -2.81 -14.39
N VAL A 123 3.46 -3.32 -13.39
CA VAL A 123 2.90 -4.20 -12.36
C VAL A 123 2.04 -3.42 -11.35
N THR A 124 2.41 -2.18 -11.00
CA THR A 124 1.72 -1.37 -9.98
C THR A 124 0.23 -1.16 -10.29
N PRO A 125 -0.21 -0.76 -11.51
CA PRO A 125 -1.62 -0.63 -11.83
C PRO A 125 -2.41 -1.95 -11.69
N VAL A 126 -1.83 -3.06 -12.13
CA VAL A 126 -2.45 -4.39 -12.02
C VAL A 126 -2.60 -4.77 -10.55
N MET A 127 -1.53 -4.60 -9.78
CA MET A 127 -1.51 -4.91 -8.36
C MET A 127 -2.43 -3.99 -7.55
N LEU A 128 -2.62 -2.73 -7.96
CA LEU A 128 -3.61 -1.84 -7.36
C LEU A 128 -5.03 -2.40 -7.49
N ILE A 129 -5.39 -2.91 -8.68
CA ILE A 129 -6.70 -3.52 -8.92
C ILE A 129 -6.85 -4.79 -8.08
N VAL A 130 -5.85 -5.68 -8.08
CA VAL A 130 -5.86 -6.91 -7.27
C VAL A 130 -6.01 -6.57 -5.79
N ASN A 131 -5.28 -5.57 -5.29
CA ASN A 131 -5.34 -5.13 -3.90
C ASN A 131 -6.73 -4.58 -3.56
N PHE A 132 -7.34 -3.80 -4.46
CA PHE A 132 -8.70 -3.31 -4.27
C PHE A 132 -9.71 -4.47 -4.18
N LEU A 133 -9.65 -5.43 -5.10
CA LEU A 133 -10.55 -6.58 -5.12
C LEU A 133 -10.38 -7.44 -3.86
N MET A 134 -9.14 -7.68 -3.43
CA MET A 134 -8.84 -8.42 -2.21
C MET A 134 -9.39 -7.70 -0.97
N ASN A 135 -9.19 -6.39 -0.87
CA ASN A 135 -9.76 -5.61 0.23
C ASN A 135 -11.29 -5.64 0.22
N LYS A 136 -11.89 -5.49 -0.95
CA LYS A 136 -13.34 -5.45 -1.12
C LYS A 136 -14.02 -6.80 -0.82
N PHE A 137 -13.50 -7.89 -1.36
CA PHE A 137 -14.18 -9.19 -1.31
C PHE A 137 -13.72 -10.09 -0.17
N TRP A 138 -12.57 -9.82 0.43
CA TRP A 138 -12.01 -10.70 1.47
C TRP A 138 -11.77 -9.97 2.79
N VAL A 139 -11.03 -8.85 2.79
CA VAL A 139 -10.66 -8.14 4.02
C VAL A 139 -11.90 -7.52 4.67
N PHE A 140 -12.64 -6.69 3.93
CA PHE A 140 -13.79 -5.96 4.42
C PHE A 140 -15.13 -6.57 3.99
N LYS A 141 -15.14 -7.88 3.70
CA LYS A 141 -16.39 -8.60 3.42
C LYS A 141 -17.31 -8.47 4.63
N LYS A 142 -18.46 -7.81 4.47
CA LYS A 142 -19.52 -7.79 5.48
C LYS A 142 -20.02 -9.23 5.63
N GLU A 143 -19.83 -9.82 6.81
CA GLU A 143 -20.51 -11.05 7.16
C GLU A 143 -22.00 -10.71 7.24
N SER A 144 -22.81 -11.31 6.36
CA SER A 144 -24.26 -11.22 6.43
C SER A 144 -24.70 -11.84 7.74
N SER A 145 -25.00 -11.01 8.73
CA SER A 145 -25.81 -11.38 9.89
C SER A 145 -27.25 -10.96 9.62
#